data_AF-A0AAW2PPX6-F1
#
_entry.id   AF-A0AAW2PPX6-F1
#
_cell.length_a   1.000
_cell.length_b   1.000
_cell.length_c   1.000
_cell.angle_alpha   90.00
_cell.angle_beta   90.00
_cell.angle_gamma   90.00
#
_symmetry.space_group_name_H-M   'P 1'
#
loop_
_entity.id
_entity.type
_entity.pdbx_description
1 polymer ?
#
loop_
_entity_poly.entity_id
_entity_poly.type
_entity_poly.pdbx_seq_one_letter_code
_entity_poly.pdbx_strand_id
1 'polypeptide(L)'
;MGDGGGEGVVVGGAVESDSYVCNRVSRLILGVKYFGRRAWCYAKSRSHPSLSGRSAEKLAAELLWLAQKMAASGCAEEAVCRWASASNLALLALSAEPRLQGSLVKLSAFLIKEAKEMGKNDGNSDETDSPFEQQHIRHTKMKMLMSWLPLLCRANNGTDAPILSLGERAELERTLEEIILTLDEDEEQECVLSLWLHHFTYCPASDWPNLRSCYTRWYNASRARLMLAATSTH
;
A
#
# COMPACT_ATOMS: atom_id res chain seq x y z
N MET A 1 58.19 17.51 20.77
CA MET A 1 57.66 16.26 20.21
C MET A 1 56.79 15.59 21.26
N GLY A 2 55.60 15.13 20.89
CA GLY A 2 54.56 14.59 21.77
C GLY A 2 53.28 15.42 21.63
N ASP A 3 52.44 15.12 20.64
CA ASP A 3 51.23 14.27 20.74
C ASP A 3 50.05 15.09 21.32
N GLY A 4 48.92 15.33 20.67
CA GLY A 4 48.18 14.49 19.74
C GLY A 4 46.88 14.05 20.43
N GLY A 5 45.71 14.51 19.94
CA GLY A 5 44.42 13.87 20.23
C GLY A 5 43.43 14.71 21.04
N GLY A 6 42.65 15.56 20.36
CA GLY A 6 41.40 16.10 20.88
C GLY A 6 40.27 15.07 20.80
N GLU A 7 39.54 14.92 21.89
CA GLU A 7 38.31 14.13 21.97
C GLU A 7 37.20 14.79 21.13
N GLY A 8 36.86 14.17 20.02
CA GLY A 8 35.63 14.44 19.26
C GLY A 8 34.75 13.20 19.32
N VAL A 9 33.78 13.20 20.25
CA VAL A 9 32.71 12.21 20.32
C VAL A 9 31.79 12.43 19.12
N VAL A 10 31.90 11.57 18.10
CA VAL A 10 30.92 11.48 17.01
C VAL A 10 29.85 10.48 17.42
N VAL A 11 28.66 11.01 17.69
CA VAL A 11 27.43 10.26 17.95
C VAL A 11 27.08 9.45 16.70
N GLY A 12 27.16 8.12 16.82
CA GLY A 12 26.69 7.19 15.81
C GLY A 12 25.18 7.28 15.64
N GLY A 13 24.74 7.67 14.45
CA GLY A 13 23.34 7.61 14.03
C GLY A 13 22.87 6.17 13.98
N ALA A 14 21.79 5.89 14.71
CA ALA A 14 21.14 4.59 14.74
C ALA A 14 20.57 4.26 13.35
N VAL A 15 21.04 3.16 12.77
CA VAL A 15 20.44 2.51 11.62
C VAL A 15 19.17 1.81 12.13
N GLU A 16 18.03 2.43 11.87
CA GLU A 16 16.71 1.90 12.23
C GLU A 16 16.38 0.74 11.28
N SER A 17 16.25 -0.45 11.84
CA SER A 17 16.19 -1.74 11.12
C SER A 17 14.87 -1.95 10.35
N ASP A 18 14.96 -2.25 9.06
CA ASP A 18 13.85 -2.54 8.15
C ASP A 18 13.06 -3.83 8.48
N SER A 19 13.51 -4.63 9.45
CA SER A 19 12.88 -5.90 9.86
C SER A 19 11.58 -5.75 10.68
N TYR A 20 11.16 -4.53 11.01
CA TYR A 20 10.01 -4.29 11.90
C TYR A 20 8.64 -4.21 11.19
N VAL A 21 8.59 -4.00 9.86
CA VAL A 21 7.31 -3.76 9.16
C VAL A 21 6.47 -5.04 9.08
N CYS A 22 7.06 -6.19 8.74
CA CYS A 22 6.30 -7.44 8.63
C CYS A 22 5.89 -8.00 10.02
N ASN A 23 6.71 -7.81 11.06
CA ASN A 23 6.42 -8.25 12.43
C ASN A 23 5.26 -7.49 13.12
N ARG A 24 4.91 -6.28 12.65
CA ARG A 24 3.74 -5.54 13.15
C ARG A 24 2.44 -6.05 12.54
N VAL A 25 2.50 -6.53 11.31
CA VAL A 25 1.35 -7.01 10.53
C VAL A 25 0.87 -8.36 11.07
N SER A 26 1.75 -9.28 11.46
CA SER A 26 1.37 -10.52 12.14
C SER A 26 0.61 -10.28 13.45
N ARG A 27 0.92 -9.18 14.17
CA ARG A 27 0.19 -8.78 15.40
C ARG A 27 -1.11 -8.03 15.12
N LEU A 28 -1.21 -7.30 14.01
CA LEU A 28 -2.44 -6.60 13.61
C LEU A 28 -3.46 -7.54 12.96
N ILE A 29 -3.03 -8.58 12.25
CA ILE A 29 -3.91 -9.60 11.64
C ILE A 29 -4.68 -10.41 12.73
N LEU A 30 -4.11 -10.60 13.92
CA LEU A 30 -4.81 -11.25 15.05
C LEU A 30 -5.62 -10.29 15.95
N GLY A 31 -5.42 -8.97 15.88
CA GLY A 31 -5.97 -8.00 16.84
C GLY A 31 -7.35 -7.42 16.53
N VAL A 32 -7.90 -7.64 15.33
CA VAL A 32 -9.09 -6.90 14.83
C VAL A 32 -10.42 -7.38 15.44
N LYS A 33 -10.43 -8.38 16.32
CA LYS A 33 -11.70 -8.97 16.81
C LYS A 33 -12.37 -8.27 18.00
N TYR A 34 -11.82 -7.20 18.59
CA TYR A 34 -12.40 -6.62 19.83
C TYR A 34 -12.55 -5.08 19.96
N PHE A 35 -12.17 -4.27 18.97
CA PHE A 35 -12.29 -2.80 19.09
C PHE A 35 -13.37 -2.14 18.22
N GLY A 36 -13.93 -2.84 17.23
CA GLY A 36 -14.85 -2.24 16.26
C GLY A 36 -16.24 -1.86 16.78
N ARG A 37 -16.70 -2.43 17.90
CA ARG A 37 -18.10 -2.24 18.37
C ARG A 37 -18.27 -1.08 19.36
N ARG A 38 -17.27 -0.81 20.21
CA ARG A 38 -17.34 0.30 21.20
C ARG A 38 -16.98 1.66 20.59
N ALA A 39 -16.05 1.70 19.65
CA ALA A 39 -15.72 2.92 18.90
C ALA A 39 -16.91 3.39 18.04
N TRP A 40 -17.66 2.46 17.44
CA TRP A 40 -18.88 2.75 16.68
C TRP A 40 -19.99 3.40 17.54
N CYS A 41 -20.21 2.90 18.76
CA CYS A 41 -21.20 3.49 19.67
C CYS A 41 -20.77 4.86 20.22
N TYR A 42 -19.45 5.09 20.40
CA TYR A 42 -18.93 6.40 20.81
C TYR A 42 -18.98 7.44 19.68
N ALA A 43 -18.73 7.04 18.42
CA ALA A 43 -18.85 7.91 17.26
C ALA A 43 -20.31 8.32 16.98
N LYS A 44 -21.26 7.39 17.15
CA LYS A 44 -22.71 7.66 16.98
C LYS A 44 -23.28 8.62 18.04
N SER A 45 -22.66 8.72 19.21
CA SER A 45 -23.12 9.59 20.31
C SER A 45 -22.73 11.07 20.12
N ARG A 46 -21.76 11.37 19.22
CA ARG A 46 -21.27 12.74 18.97
C ARG A 46 -21.73 13.38 17.67
N SER A 47 -22.63 12.74 16.92
CA SER A 47 -23.28 13.39 15.78
C SER A 47 -24.33 14.41 16.26
N HIS A 48 -23.85 15.57 16.72
CA HIS A 48 -24.65 16.79 16.75
C HIS A 48 -24.89 17.24 15.29
N PRO A 49 -26.15 17.50 14.88
CA PRO A 49 -26.49 17.79 13.49
C PRO A 49 -26.26 19.26 13.13
N SER A 50 -25.03 19.76 13.28
CA SER A 50 -24.66 21.08 12.79
C SER A 50 -23.15 21.25 12.76
N LEU A 51 -22.52 20.84 11.65
CA LEU A 51 -21.34 21.45 11.03
C LEU A 51 -20.96 20.62 9.79
N SER A 52 -20.91 21.28 8.62
CA SER A 52 -20.44 20.79 7.32
C SER A 52 -21.45 20.05 6.43
N GLY A 53 -22.17 20.82 5.61
CA GLY A 53 -22.94 20.32 4.45
C GLY A 53 -22.07 19.81 3.29
N ARG A 54 -20.92 19.16 3.56
CA ARG A 54 -20.09 18.49 2.55
C ARG A 54 -20.05 16.99 2.86
N SER A 55 -20.56 16.16 1.96
CA SER A 55 -20.48 14.70 2.15
C SER A 55 -19.04 14.21 2.02
N ALA A 56 -18.69 13.13 2.71
CA ALA A 56 -17.33 12.58 2.69
C ALA A 56 -16.90 12.15 1.28
N GLU A 57 -17.86 11.73 0.44
CA GLU A 57 -17.65 11.40 -0.96
C GLU A 57 -17.21 12.62 -1.78
N LYS A 58 -17.73 13.81 -1.47
CA LYS A 58 -17.28 15.05 -2.10
C LYS A 58 -15.82 15.34 -1.74
N LEU A 59 -15.43 15.13 -0.48
CA LEU A 59 -14.04 15.30 -0.07
C LEU A 59 -13.12 14.29 -0.77
N ALA A 60 -13.54 13.02 -0.90
CA ALA A 60 -12.80 12.02 -1.65
C ALA A 60 -12.66 12.39 -3.15
N ALA A 61 -13.68 12.98 -3.75
CA ALA A 61 -13.62 13.50 -5.11
C ALA A 61 -12.68 14.71 -5.24
N GLU A 62 -12.68 15.62 -4.26
CA GLU A 62 -11.73 16.74 -4.18
C GLU A 62 -10.29 16.25 -4.02
N LEU A 63 -10.05 15.19 -3.23
CA LEU A 63 -8.75 14.55 -3.10
C LEU A 63 -8.28 13.90 -4.41
N LEU A 64 -9.18 13.23 -5.15
CA LEU A 64 -8.87 12.70 -6.47
C LEU A 64 -8.50 13.81 -7.45
N TRP A 65 -9.27 14.89 -7.49
CA TRP A 65 -8.94 16.04 -8.32
C TRP A 65 -7.59 16.63 -7.94
N LEU A 66 -7.29 16.77 -6.65
CA LEU A 66 -6.00 17.27 -6.18
C LEU A 66 -4.85 16.35 -6.61
N ALA A 67 -5.00 15.03 -6.45
CA ALA A 67 -4.00 14.06 -6.89
C ALA A 67 -3.74 14.16 -8.40
N GLN A 68 -4.80 14.27 -9.21
CA GLN A 68 -4.68 14.47 -10.66
C GLN A 68 -3.99 15.78 -11.01
N LYS A 69 -4.26 16.86 -10.25
CA LYS A 69 -3.59 18.14 -10.43
C LYS A 69 -2.11 18.09 -10.06
N MET A 70 -1.78 17.41 -8.97
CA MET A 70 -0.39 17.17 -8.58
C MET A 70 0.35 16.36 -9.64
N ALA A 71 -0.26 15.33 -10.20
CA ALA A 71 0.36 14.57 -11.29
C ALA A 71 0.59 15.42 -12.54
N ALA A 72 -0.42 16.19 -12.97
CA ALA A 72 -0.31 17.09 -14.11
C ALA A 72 0.72 18.22 -13.92
N SER A 73 1.07 18.56 -12.67
CA SER A 73 2.10 19.56 -12.35
C SER A 73 3.49 18.96 -12.09
N GLY A 74 3.69 17.65 -12.31
CA GLY A 74 4.96 16.97 -12.04
C GLY A 74 5.21 16.63 -10.57
N CYS A 75 4.19 16.68 -9.72
CA CYS A 75 4.24 16.34 -8.29
C CYS A 75 3.52 15.02 -7.99
N ALA A 76 3.43 14.10 -8.96
CA ALA A 76 2.79 12.79 -8.80
C ALA A 76 3.40 11.99 -7.62
N GLU A 77 4.73 12.01 -7.53
CA GLU A 77 5.49 11.28 -6.50
C GLU A 77 5.06 11.68 -5.09
N GLU A 78 4.95 12.97 -4.81
CA GLU A 78 4.53 13.48 -3.50
C GLU A 78 3.08 13.05 -3.18
N ALA A 79 2.20 13.02 -4.18
CA ALA A 79 0.82 12.54 -3.99
C ALA A 79 0.80 11.04 -3.62
N VAL A 80 1.63 10.24 -4.28
CA VAL A 80 1.83 8.81 -3.99
C VAL A 80 2.39 8.63 -2.58
N CYS A 81 3.45 9.35 -2.20
CA CYS A 81 4.09 9.29 -0.88
C CYS A 81 3.10 9.60 0.26
N ARG A 82 2.29 10.65 0.09
CA ARG A 82 1.27 11.04 1.08
C ARG A 82 0.17 10.01 1.21
N TRP A 83 -0.30 9.49 0.08
CA TRP A 83 -1.35 8.46 0.10
C TRP A 83 -0.84 7.14 0.68
N ALA A 84 0.36 6.69 0.30
CA ALA A 84 1.01 5.51 0.88
C ALA A 84 1.18 5.62 2.40
N SER A 85 1.45 6.83 2.90
CA SER A 85 1.63 7.10 4.34
C SER A 85 0.31 7.22 5.12
N ALA A 86 -0.84 7.32 4.45
CA ALA A 86 -2.15 7.51 5.06
C ALA A 86 -2.79 6.20 5.56
N SER A 87 -2.02 5.36 6.26
CA SER A 87 -2.44 4.02 6.72
C SER A 87 -3.65 4.05 7.67
N ASN A 88 -3.77 5.07 8.52
CA ASN A 88 -4.94 5.26 9.39
C ASN A 88 -6.21 5.51 8.57
N LEU A 89 -6.12 6.29 7.49
CA LEU A 89 -7.25 6.54 6.60
C LEU A 89 -7.62 5.26 5.85
N ALA A 90 -6.63 4.51 5.36
CA ALA A 90 -6.85 3.23 4.69
C ALA A 90 -7.56 2.22 5.61
N LEU A 91 -7.19 2.16 6.89
CA LEU A 91 -7.84 1.31 7.88
C LEU A 91 -9.30 1.73 8.13
N LEU A 92 -9.55 3.04 8.28
CA LEU A 92 -10.92 3.58 8.45
C LEU A 92 -11.78 3.34 7.20
N ALA A 93 -11.18 3.39 6.01
CA ALA A 93 -11.87 3.12 4.75
C ALA A 93 -12.48 1.72 4.70
N LEU A 94 -11.90 0.73 5.39
CA LEU A 94 -12.47 -0.63 5.46
C LEU A 94 -13.84 -0.69 6.14
N SER A 95 -14.17 0.30 6.99
CA SER A 95 -15.45 0.42 7.69
C SER A 95 -16.33 1.55 7.16
N ALA A 96 -15.89 2.25 6.12
CA ALA A 96 -16.66 3.32 5.49
C ALA A 96 -17.89 2.78 4.76
N GLU A 97 -18.87 3.65 4.54
CA GLU A 97 -20.04 3.31 3.71
C GLU A 97 -19.61 2.95 2.27
N PRO A 98 -20.29 2.02 1.59
CA PRO A 98 -19.89 1.53 0.26
C PRO A 98 -19.66 2.64 -0.78
N ARG A 99 -20.45 3.73 -0.72
CA ARG A 99 -20.30 4.89 -1.62
C ARG A 99 -18.97 5.59 -1.42
N LEU A 100 -18.58 5.82 -0.17
CA LEU A 100 -17.28 6.40 0.17
C LEU A 100 -16.13 5.45 -0.16
N GLN A 101 -16.27 4.15 0.11
CA GLN A 101 -15.29 3.14 -0.32
C GLN A 101 -15.06 3.21 -1.83
N GLY A 102 -16.13 3.31 -2.63
CA GLY A 102 -16.01 3.46 -4.08
C GLY A 102 -15.21 4.69 -4.51
N SER A 103 -15.44 5.84 -3.89
CA SER A 103 -14.64 7.05 -4.17
C SER A 103 -13.17 6.88 -3.79
N LEU A 104 -12.88 6.24 -2.65
CA LEU A 104 -11.51 5.97 -2.19
C LEU A 104 -10.80 4.90 -3.03
N VAL A 105 -11.53 3.93 -3.58
CA VAL A 105 -11.01 2.95 -4.55
C VAL A 105 -10.58 3.65 -5.84
N LYS A 106 -11.38 4.59 -6.37
CA LYS A 106 -11.00 5.36 -7.58
C LYS A 106 -9.72 6.17 -7.35
N LEU A 107 -9.61 6.82 -6.19
CA LEU A 107 -8.40 7.52 -5.78
C LEU A 107 -7.19 6.59 -5.66
N SER A 108 -7.36 5.45 -4.98
CA SER A 108 -6.31 4.45 -4.84
C SER A 108 -5.87 3.89 -6.20
N ALA A 109 -6.82 3.60 -7.09
CA ALA A 109 -6.56 3.11 -8.43
C ALA A 109 -5.69 4.09 -9.24
N PHE A 110 -6.05 5.38 -9.21
CA PHE A 110 -5.26 6.44 -9.84
C PHE A 110 -3.83 6.48 -9.27
N LEU A 111 -3.68 6.56 -7.95
CA LEU A 111 -2.37 6.71 -7.31
C LEU A 111 -1.50 5.45 -7.38
N ILE A 112 -2.10 4.25 -7.49
CA ILE A 112 -1.34 3.02 -7.76
C ILE A 112 -0.77 3.03 -9.18
N LYS A 113 -1.48 3.58 -10.17
CA LYS A 113 -0.94 3.79 -11.51
C LYS A 113 0.23 4.78 -11.48
N GLU A 114 0.08 5.91 -10.79
CA GLU A 114 1.19 6.87 -10.59
C GLU A 114 2.38 6.22 -9.87
N ALA A 115 2.13 5.37 -8.86
CA ALA A 115 3.18 4.66 -8.14
C ALA A 115 3.97 3.67 -9.02
N LYS A 116 3.36 3.12 -10.08
CA LYS A 116 4.04 2.27 -11.05
C LYS A 116 5.04 3.06 -11.90
N GLU A 117 4.69 4.29 -12.28
CA GLU A 117 5.56 5.15 -13.10
C GLU A 117 6.66 5.83 -12.28
N MET A 118 6.55 5.83 -10.94
CA MET A 118 7.58 6.28 -10.02
C MET A 118 8.91 5.53 -10.26
N GLY A 119 9.98 6.28 -10.56
CA GLY A 119 11.31 5.74 -10.88
C GLY A 119 11.52 5.33 -12.32
N LYS A 120 10.59 5.63 -13.23
CA LYS A 120 10.82 5.49 -14.67
C LYS A 120 11.09 6.88 -15.23
N ASN A 121 12.36 7.26 -15.34
CA ASN A 121 12.72 8.47 -16.08
C ASN A 121 12.44 8.25 -17.58
N ASP A 122 11.75 9.21 -18.19
CA ASP A 122 11.46 9.24 -19.63
C ASP A 122 12.76 9.51 -20.42
N GLY A 123 13.60 8.48 -20.54
CA GLY A 123 14.49 8.25 -21.68
C GLY A 123 15.63 9.22 -21.97
N ASN A 124 16.03 10.15 -21.09
CA ASN A 124 17.13 11.08 -21.43
C ASN A 124 18.07 11.53 -20.30
N SER A 125 18.13 10.84 -19.16
CA SER A 125 19.17 11.08 -18.17
C SER A 125 19.82 9.76 -17.77
N ASP A 126 21.04 9.58 -18.26
CA ASP A 126 22.02 8.56 -17.88
C ASP A 126 22.56 8.79 -16.44
N GLU A 127 21.76 9.45 -15.59
CA GLU A 127 22.00 9.53 -14.15
C GLU A 127 21.28 8.33 -13.56
N THR A 128 22.04 7.25 -13.34
CA THR A 128 21.69 6.17 -12.42
C THR A 128 20.97 6.74 -11.22
N ASP A 129 19.66 6.47 -11.09
CA ASP A 129 18.88 6.80 -9.90
C ASP A 129 19.70 6.40 -8.68
N SER A 130 19.87 7.32 -7.74
CA SER A 130 20.71 7.04 -6.58
C SER A 130 20.15 5.80 -5.85
N PRO A 131 20.99 4.92 -5.28
CA PRO A 131 20.50 3.77 -4.53
C PRO A 131 19.49 4.15 -3.43
N PHE A 132 19.63 5.37 -2.90
CA PHE A 132 18.72 5.97 -1.94
C PHE A 132 17.33 6.26 -2.52
N GLU A 133 17.25 6.84 -3.72
CA GLU A 133 15.97 7.10 -4.42
C GLU A 133 15.27 5.78 -4.78
N GLN A 134 16.01 4.79 -5.29
CA GLN A 134 15.46 3.48 -5.60
C GLN A 134 14.87 2.80 -4.35
N GLN A 135 15.59 2.87 -3.21
CA GLN A 135 15.11 2.34 -1.93
C GLN A 135 13.88 3.12 -1.44
N HIS A 136 13.86 4.45 -1.57
CA HIS A 136 12.72 5.27 -1.20
C HIS A 136 11.46 4.93 -2.01
N ILE A 137 11.62 4.75 -3.33
CA ILE A 137 10.55 4.37 -4.25
C ILE A 137 9.99 3.00 -3.89
N ARG A 138 10.88 2.02 -3.65
CA ARG A 138 10.49 0.66 -3.25
C ARG A 138 9.73 0.66 -1.92
N HIS A 139 10.24 1.38 -0.92
CA HIS A 139 9.58 1.51 0.37
C HIS A 139 8.21 2.20 0.27
N THR A 140 8.08 3.19 -0.62
CA THR A 140 6.80 3.86 -0.90
C THR A 140 5.80 2.92 -1.56
N LYS A 141 6.23 2.15 -2.57
CA LYS A 141 5.43 1.09 -3.22
C LYS A 141 4.96 0.05 -2.21
N MET A 142 5.86 -0.40 -1.33
CA MET A 142 5.53 -1.34 -0.26
C MET A 142 4.48 -0.77 0.70
N LYS A 143 4.68 0.45 1.22
CA LYS A 143 3.68 1.14 2.09
C LYS A 143 2.32 1.30 1.42
N MET A 144 2.32 1.65 0.14
CA MET A 144 1.11 1.80 -0.66
C MET A 144 0.30 0.50 -0.70
N LEU A 145 0.96 -0.61 -1.08
CA LEU A 145 0.34 -1.92 -1.16
C LEU A 145 -0.16 -2.38 0.21
N MET A 146 0.67 -2.27 1.25
CA MET A 146 0.30 -2.71 2.60
C MET A 146 -0.88 -1.93 3.19
N SER A 147 -1.02 -0.64 2.84
CA SER A 147 -2.10 0.21 3.36
C SER A 147 -3.40 0.03 2.59
N TRP A 148 -3.34 0.04 1.25
CA TRP A 148 -4.53 0.23 0.41
C TRP A 148 -5.04 -1.03 -0.27
N LEU A 149 -4.22 -2.07 -0.43
CA LEU A 149 -4.68 -3.36 -0.97
C LEU A 149 -5.84 -3.98 -0.17
N PRO A 150 -5.88 -3.89 1.18
CA PRO A 150 -7.04 -4.32 1.96
C PRO A 150 -8.37 -3.67 1.55
N LEU A 151 -8.34 -2.39 1.17
CA LEU A 151 -9.54 -1.68 0.71
C LEU A 151 -9.98 -2.21 -0.65
N LEU A 152 -9.04 -2.44 -1.56
CA LEU A 152 -9.34 -3.00 -2.89
C LEU A 152 -10.01 -4.38 -2.77
N CYS A 153 -9.52 -5.24 -1.88
CA CYS A 153 -10.11 -6.56 -1.65
C CYS A 153 -11.50 -6.52 -1.00
N ARG A 154 -11.80 -5.49 -0.18
CA ARG A 154 -13.03 -5.45 0.64
C ARG A 154 -14.12 -4.54 0.10
N ALA A 155 -13.77 -3.54 -0.70
CA ALA A 155 -14.74 -2.64 -1.30
C ALA A 155 -15.67 -3.45 -2.20
N ASN A 156 -16.94 -3.54 -1.82
CA ASN A 156 -17.94 -4.27 -2.60
C ASN A 156 -18.14 -3.55 -3.94
N ASN A 157 -18.40 -4.31 -5.01
CA ASN A 157 -18.89 -3.73 -6.25
C ASN A 157 -20.18 -2.98 -5.92
N GLY A 158 -20.20 -1.67 -6.16
CA GLY A 158 -21.32 -0.80 -5.80
C GLY A 158 -22.66 -1.43 -6.17
N THR A 159 -23.66 -1.29 -5.30
CA THR A 159 -24.95 -2.00 -5.41
C THR A 159 -25.72 -1.71 -6.70
N ASP A 160 -25.42 -0.59 -7.39
CA ASP A 160 -26.14 -0.13 -8.58
C ASP A 160 -25.25 0.02 -9.84
N ALA A 161 -23.93 0.19 -9.68
CA ALA A 161 -22.96 0.30 -10.77
C ALA A 161 -21.55 -0.10 -10.28
N PRO A 162 -20.75 -0.79 -11.12
CA PRO A 162 -19.39 -1.16 -10.74
C PRO A 162 -18.53 0.10 -10.56
N ILE A 163 -17.77 0.15 -9.46
CA ILE A 163 -16.93 1.31 -9.08
C ILE A 163 -15.90 1.60 -10.16
N LEU A 164 -15.32 0.54 -10.72
CA LEU A 164 -14.40 0.51 -11.84
C LEU A 164 -14.99 -0.41 -12.91
N SER A 165 -14.86 -0.05 -14.18
CA SER A 165 -15.18 -0.94 -15.29
C SER A 165 -14.33 -2.21 -15.25
N LEU A 166 -14.78 -3.27 -15.92
CA LEU A 166 -14.03 -4.53 -16.00
C LEU A 166 -12.61 -4.32 -16.56
N GLY A 167 -12.47 -3.43 -17.54
CA GLY A 167 -11.17 -3.07 -18.13
C GLY A 167 -10.25 -2.36 -17.14
N GLU A 168 -10.78 -1.38 -16.39
CA GLU A 168 -10.01 -0.67 -15.35
C GLU A 168 -9.58 -1.60 -14.21
N ARG A 169 -10.44 -2.56 -13.83
CA ARG A 169 -10.11 -3.60 -12.83
C ARG A 169 -8.94 -4.47 -13.29
N ALA A 170 -8.99 -4.97 -14.53
CA ALA A 170 -7.93 -5.81 -15.09
C ALA A 170 -6.62 -5.04 -15.32
N GLU A 171 -6.71 -3.76 -15.67
CA GLU A 171 -5.53 -2.89 -15.77
C GLU A 171 -4.88 -2.67 -14.41
N LEU A 172 -5.69 -2.39 -13.37
CA LEU A 172 -5.17 -2.21 -12.02
C LEU A 172 -4.57 -3.50 -11.46
N GLU A 173 -5.15 -4.66 -11.74
CA GLU A 173 -4.54 -5.96 -11.39
C GLU A 173 -3.16 -6.13 -12.01
N ARG A 174 -3.00 -5.83 -13.31
CA ARG A 174 -1.68 -5.86 -13.98
C ARG A 174 -0.70 -4.89 -13.33
N THR A 175 -1.15 -3.66 -13.04
CA THR A 175 -0.31 -2.66 -12.36
C THR A 175 0.12 -3.14 -10.97
N LEU A 176 -0.77 -3.75 -10.19
CA LEU A 176 -0.44 -4.32 -8.88
C LEU A 176 0.60 -5.44 -9.02
N GLU A 177 0.42 -6.36 -9.98
CA GLU A 177 1.39 -7.42 -10.22
C GLU A 177 2.77 -6.87 -10.60
N GLU A 178 2.82 -5.86 -11.48
CA GLU A 178 4.07 -5.21 -11.87
C GLU A 178 4.78 -4.55 -10.68
N ILE A 179 4.05 -3.81 -9.83
CA ILE A 179 4.63 -3.20 -8.62
C ILE A 179 5.16 -4.28 -7.67
N ILE A 180 4.41 -5.36 -7.45
CA ILE A 180 4.85 -6.48 -6.58
C ILE A 180 6.13 -7.12 -7.13
N LEU A 181 6.25 -7.27 -8.45
CA LEU A 181 7.46 -7.80 -9.08
C LEU A 181 8.68 -6.88 -8.95
N THR A 182 8.49 -5.58 -8.74
CA THR A 182 9.58 -4.63 -8.47
C THR A 182 10.05 -4.64 -7.01
N LEU A 183 9.43 -5.43 -6.13
CA LEU A 183 9.92 -5.63 -4.77
C LEU A 183 11.02 -6.70 -4.84
N ASP A 184 12.29 -6.33 -4.62
CA ASP A 184 13.43 -7.25 -4.85
C ASP A 184 13.59 -8.32 -3.77
N GLU A 185 12.94 -8.17 -2.61
CA GLU A 185 13.00 -9.15 -1.51
C GLU A 185 11.79 -10.08 -1.50
N ASP A 186 12.07 -11.38 -1.41
CA ASP A 186 11.04 -12.41 -1.26
C ASP A 186 10.13 -12.17 -0.08
N GLU A 187 10.69 -11.65 1.02
CA GLU A 187 9.96 -11.32 2.24
C GLU A 187 8.94 -10.21 2.00
N GLU A 188 9.30 -9.17 1.25
CA GLU A 188 8.36 -8.08 0.92
C GLU A 188 7.21 -8.58 0.04
N GLN A 189 7.54 -9.36 -1.00
CA GLN A 189 6.53 -10.01 -1.83
C GLN A 189 5.62 -10.91 -0.99
N GLU A 190 6.19 -11.69 -0.07
CA GLU A 190 5.45 -12.55 0.87
C GLU A 190 4.47 -11.74 1.73
N CYS A 191 4.92 -10.63 2.33
CA CYS A 191 4.07 -9.82 3.20
C CYS A 191 2.88 -9.25 2.42
N VAL A 192 3.09 -8.75 1.18
CA VAL A 192 1.99 -8.23 0.34
C VAL A 192 1.05 -9.36 -0.10
N LEU A 193 1.58 -10.48 -0.59
CA LEU A 193 0.78 -11.59 -1.09
C LEU A 193 -0.01 -12.30 0.01
N SER A 194 0.56 -12.39 1.21
CA SER A 194 -0.13 -12.91 2.40
C SER A 194 -1.25 -11.97 2.85
N LEU A 195 -1.01 -10.65 2.83
CA LEU A 195 -2.04 -9.65 3.11
C LEU A 195 -3.19 -9.74 2.09
N TRP A 196 -2.85 -9.79 0.80
CA TRP A 196 -3.83 -9.99 -0.26
C TRP A 196 -4.67 -11.24 -0.01
N LEU A 197 -4.03 -12.40 0.19
CA LEU A 197 -4.73 -13.68 0.37
C LEU A 197 -5.66 -13.64 1.58
N HIS A 198 -5.21 -13.04 2.69
CA HIS A 198 -6.05 -12.85 3.87
C HIS A 198 -7.31 -12.03 3.55
N HIS A 199 -7.15 -10.88 2.90
CA HIS A 199 -8.28 -9.99 2.61
C HIS A 199 -9.19 -10.51 1.49
N PHE A 200 -8.63 -11.18 0.49
CA PHE A 200 -9.34 -11.81 -0.62
C PHE A 200 -10.22 -12.97 -0.14
N THR A 201 -9.70 -13.81 0.77
CA THR A 201 -10.48 -14.94 1.32
C THR A 201 -11.46 -14.55 2.43
N TYR A 202 -11.27 -13.40 3.07
CA TYR A 202 -12.15 -12.92 4.15
C TYR A 202 -13.58 -12.60 3.68
N CYS A 203 -13.75 -12.16 2.43
CA CYS A 203 -15.05 -11.78 1.88
C CYS A 203 -15.46 -12.79 0.79
N PRO A 204 -16.46 -13.66 1.01
CA PRO A 204 -16.88 -14.68 0.03
C PRO A 204 -17.39 -14.10 -1.29
N ALA A 205 -17.81 -12.84 -1.29
CA ALA A 205 -18.25 -12.12 -2.49
C ALA A 205 -17.12 -11.31 -3.15
N SER A 206 -15.92 -11.30 -2.57
CA SER A 206 -14.78 -10.61 -3.17
C SER A 206 -14.18 -11.46 -4.27
N ASP A 207 -14.32 -10.96 -5.49
CA ASP A 207 -13.78 -11.52 -6.72
C ASP A 207 -12.56 -10.74 -7.22
N TRP A 208 -12.08 -9.77 -6.44
CA TRP A 208 -11.11 -8.77 -6.91
C TRP A 208 -10.35 -8.08 -5.77
N PRO A 209 -9.08 -7.67 -5.98
CA PRO A 209 -8.25 -7.94 -7.16
C PRO A 209 -7.77 -9.40 -7.20
N ASN A 210 -7.71 -10.01 -8.38
CA ASN A 210 -7.25 -11.38 -8.57
C ASN A 210 -5.73 -11.44 -8.85
N LEU A 211 -4.94 -11.57 -7.77
CA LEU A 211 -3.47 -11.70 -7.85
C LEU A 211 -2.99 -13.16 -7.81
N ARG A 212 -3.87 -14.13 -8.12
CA ARG A 212 -3.55 -15.56 -8.01
C ARG A 212 -2.37 -15.98 -8.89
N SER A 213 -2.25 -15.38 -10.07
CA SER A 213 -1.13 -15.64 -10.99
C SER A 213 0.19 -15.19 -10.39
N CYS A 214 0.25 -13.97 -9.86
CA CYS A 214 1.40 -13.46 -9.10
C CYS A 214 1.74 -14.35 -7.89
N TYR A 215 0.74 -14.69 -7.05
CA TYR A 215 0.91 -15.58 -5.90
C TYR A 215 1.49 -16.94 -6.28
N THR A 216 0.97 -17.57 -7.34
CA THR A 216 1.42 -18.89 -7.79
C THR A 216 2.87 -18.86 -8.27
N ARG A 217 3.27 -17.79 -8.97
CA ARG A 217 4.66 -17.60 -9.41
C ARG A 217 5.60 -17.46 -8.22
N TRP A 218 5.28 -16.57 -7.27
CA TRP A 218 6.06 -16.41 -6.05
C TRP A 218 6.13 -17.72 -5.26
N TYR A 219 5.01 -18.38 -5.02
CA TYR A 219 4.95 -19.65 -4.27
C TYR A 219 5.84 -20.73 -4.88
N ASN A 220 5.79 -20.90 -6.20
CA ASN A 220 6.64 -21.88 -6.89
C ASN A 220 8.13 -21.52 -6.79
N ALA A 221 8.48 -20.24 -6.93
CA ALA A 221 9.87 -19.77 -6.80
C ALA A 221 10.40 -19.96 -5.36
N SER A 222 9.60 -19.61 -4.35
CA SER A 222 9.93 -19.79 -2.94
C SER A 222 10.06 -21.27 -2.58
N ARG A 223 9.16 -22.13 -3.07
CA ARG A 223 9.25 -23.59 -2.85
C ARG A 223 10.51 -24.18 -3.49
N ALA A 224 10.85 -23.77 -4.72
CA ALA A 224 12.05 -24.26 -5.39
C ALA A 224 13.33 -23.90 -4.60
N ARG A 225 13.42 -22.67 -4.08
CA ARG A 225 14.54 -22.21 -3.26
C ARG A 225 14.66 -22.97 -1.93
N LEU A 226 13.55 -23.22 -1.25
CA LEU A 226 13.53 -24.03 -0.03
C LEU A 226 14.03 -25.46 -0.28
N MET A 227 13.63 -26.07 -1.40
CA MET A 227 14.11 -27.41 -1.77
C MET A 227 15.61 -27.42 -2.07
N LEU A 228 16.13 -26.40 -2.77
CA LEU A 228 17.56 -26.27 -3.06
C LEU A 228 18.39 -26.10 -1.78
N ALA A 229 17.91 -25.27 -0.85
CA ALA A 229 18.54 -25.07 0.46
C ALA A 229 18.62 -26.38 1.26
N ALA A 230 17.56 -27.20 1.23
CA ALA A 230 17.52 -28.50 1.91
C ALA A 230 18.48 -29.53 1.29
N THR A 231 18.75 -29.46 -0.01
CA THR A 231 19.71 -30.36 -0.69
C THR A 231 21.17 -29.94 -0.53
N SER A 232 21.45 -28.67 -0.21
CA SER A 232 22.82 -28.15 -0.03
C SER A 232 23.38 -28.40 1.37
N THR A 233 22.58 -28.90 2.30
CA THR A 233 22.97 -29.18 3.70
C THR A 233 23.38 -30.64 3.96
N HIS A 234 23.64 -31.41 2.89
CA HIS A 234 24.18 -32.78 2.93
C HIS A 234 25.49 -32.86 2.14
#